data_AF-A0A4R1NSD5-F1
#
_entry.id   AF-A0A4R1NSD5-F1
#
_cell.length_a   1.000
_cell.length_b   1.000
_cell.length_c   1.000
_cell.angle_alpha   90.00
_cell.angle_beta   90.00
_cell.angle_gamma   90.00
#
_symmetry.space_group_name_H-M   'P 1'
#
loop_
_entity.id
_entity.type
_entity.pdbx_description
1 polymer ?
#
loop_
_entity_poly.entity_id
_entity_poly.type
_entity_poly.pdbx_seq_one_letter_code
_entity_poly.pdbx_strand_id
1 'polypeptide(L)'
;MKRISIDISSCETVDDFYGILLSSLDAPDWHGRNLDALWDSITSDINNIMPPYCIDLSVGTNLSTSVAALLPRVKALFEEAREQEQIEVEFKVR
;
A
#
# COMPACT_ATOMS: atom_id res chain seq x y z
N MET A 1 -6.18 -9.38 12.28
CA MET A 1 -5.47 -8.56 11.28
C MET A 1 -3.98 -8.88 11.27
N LYS A 2 -3.44 -9.35 10.15
CA LYS A 2 -1.99 -9.56 9.93
C LYS A 2 -1.27 -8.21 9.93
N ARG A 3 -0.08 -8.11 10.52
CA ARG A 3 0.78 -6.92 10.40
C ARG A 3 1.88 -7.16 9.39
N ILE A 4 2.03 -6.24 8.45
CA ILE A 4 2.99 -6.30 7.37
C ILE A 4 3.84 -5.03 7.50
N SER A 5 5.08 -5.22 7.93
CA SER A 5 6.03 -4.11 8.05
C SER A 5 6.73 -3.91 6.72
N ILE A 6 6.70 -2.69 6.20
CA ILE A 6 7.47 -2.29 5.02
C ILE A 6 8.32 -1.08 5.33
N ASP A 7 9.52 -1.04 4.77
CA ASP A 7 10.48 0.05 4.92
C ASP A 7 10.72 0.67 3.55
N ILE A 8 10.46 1.98 3.44
CA ILE A 8 10.64 2.75 2.20
C ILE A 8 11.77 3.77 2.31
N SER A 9 12.68 3.60 3.28
CA SER A 9 13.80 4.51 3.52
C SER A 9 14.75 4.64 2.32
N SER A 10 14.80 3.63 1.45
CA SER A 10 15.59 3.62 0.22
C SER A 10 14.75 3.86 -1.04
N CYS A 11 13.47 4.21 -0.93
CA CYS A 11 12.63 4.47 -2.11
C CYS A 11 12.97 5.83 -2.73
N GLU A 12 13.32 5.82 -4.00
CA GLU A 12 13.56 7.04 -4.76
C GLU A 12 12.35 7.40 -5.62
N THR A 13 11.64 6.39 -6.13
CA THR A 13 10.54 6.54 -7.08
C THR A 13 9.22 6.00 -6.54
N VAL A 14 8.13 6.43 -7.20
CA VAL A 14 6.79 5.87 -6.97
C VAL A 14 6.74 4.39 -7.33
N ASP A 15 7.50 3.97 -8.35
CA ASP A 15 7.54 2.57 -8.76
C ASP A 15 8.22 1.68 -7.70
N ASP A 16 9.29 2.17 -7.04
CA ASP A 16 9.92 1.46 -5.91
C ASP A 16 8.93 1.24 -4.76
N PHE A 17 8.16 2.29 -4.43
CA PHE A 17 7.12 2.22 -3.41
C PHE A 17 6.07 1.15 -3.75
N TYR A 18 5.53 1.16 -4.97
CA TYR A 18 4.57 0.15 -5.39
C TYR A 18 5.21 -1.24 -5.39
N GLY A 19 6.45 -1.38 -5.86
CA GLY A 19 7.17 -2.64 -5.84
C GLY A 19 7.24 -3.24 -4.44
N ILE A 20 7.60 -2.46 -3.43
CA ILE A 20 7.68 -2.91 -2.04
C ILE A 20 6.29 -3.26 -1.48
N LEU A 21 5.31 -2.37 -1.63
CA LEU A 21 3.97 -2.58 -1.10
C LEU A 21 3.32 -3.84 -1.71
N LEU A 22 3.36 -3.96 -3.03
CA LEU A 22 2.72 -5.04 -3.77
C LEU A 22 3.43 -6.38 -3.56
N SER A 23 4.75 -6.39 -3.49
CA SER A 23 5.49 -7.61 -3.11
C SER A 23 5.14 -8.06 -1.69
N SER A 24 4.91 -7.12 -0.76
CA SER A 24 4.52 -7.43 0.62
C SER A 24 3.10 -7.99 0.74
N LEU A 25 2.26 -7.75 -0.27
CA LEU A 25 0.91 -8.31 -0.42
C LEU A 25 0.89 -9.57 -1.31
N ASP A 26 2.05 -9.99 -1.82
CA ASP A 26 2.18 -11.09 -2.78
C ASP A 26 1.22 -10.89 -3.99
N ALA A 27 1.29 -9.68 -4.54
CA ALA A 27 0.53 -9.27 -5.73
C ALA A 27 1.20 -9.79 -7.01
N PRO A 28 0.43 -10.02 -8.08
CA PRO A 28 0.95 -10.56 -9.34
C PRO A 28 1.79 -9.55 -10.13
N ASP A 29 2.73 -10.06 -10.94
CA ASP A 29 3.65 -9.24 -11.75
C ASP A 29 2.96 -8.33 -12.77
N TRP A 30 1.72 -8.67 -13.18
CA TRP A 30 0.92 -7.87 -14.12
C TRP A 30 0.19 -6.69 -13.46
N HIS A 31 0.37 -6.46 -12.15
CA HIS A 31 -0.30 -5.38 -11.43
C HIS A 31 0.06 -3.99 -11.98
N GLY A 32 -0.94 -3.13 -12.20
CA GLY A 32 -0.80 -1.86 -12.92
C GLY A 32 -0.08 -0.71 -12.20
N ARG A 33 0.37 -0.92 -10.95
CA ARG A 33 1.17 0.00 -10.11
C ARG A 33 0.66 1.45 -10.10
N ASN A 34 -0.65 1.61 -9.88
CA ASN A 34 -1.31 2.91 -9.74
C ASN A 34 -2.43 2.80 -8.69
N LEU A 35 -3.11 3.91 -8.39
CA LEU A 35 -4.14 3.96 -7.34
C LEU A 35 -5.40 3.16 -7.67
N ASP A 36 -5.83 3.16 -8.94
CA ASP A 36 -7.01 2.40 -9.38
C ASP A 36 -6.73 0.89 -9.29
N ALA A 37 -5.55 0.46 -9.74
CA ALA A 37 -5.11 -0.93 -9.60
C ALA A 37 -4.94 -1.32 -8.12
N LEU A 38 -4.44 -0.41 -7.28
CA LEU A 38 -4.32 -0.65 -5.83
C LEU A 38 -5.71 -0.78 -5.18
N TRP A 39 -6.69 0.01 -5.61
CA TRP A 39 -8.07 -0.13 -5.16
C TRP A 39 -8.62 -1.52 -5.50
N ASP A 40 -8.48 -1.97 -6.75
CA ASP A 40 -8.87 -3.32 -7.17
C ASP A 40 -8.14 -4.39 -6.33
N SER A 41 -6.86 -4.18 -6.07
CA SER A 41 -6.00 -5.08 -5.28
C SER A 41 -6.45 -5.21 -3.82
N ILE A 42 -6.99 -4.15 -3.21
CA ILE A 42 -7.52 -4.17 -1.84
C ILE A 42 -8.93 -4.75 -1.79
N THR A 43 -9.75 -4.47 -2.82
CA THR A 43 -11.19 -4.76 -2.82
C THR A 43 -11.57 -6.06 -3.51
N SER A 44 -10.65 -6.69 -4.24
CA SER A 44 -10.86 -7.93 -4.99
C SER A 44 -9.80 -8.99 -4.68
N ASP A 45 -10.02 -10.20 -5.16
CA ASP A 45 -9.14 -11.37 -4.98
C ASP A 45 -7.97 -11.37 -5.99
N ILE A 46 -7.15 -10.30 -5.95
CA ILE A 46 -5.97 -10.13 -6.81
C ILE A 46 -4.69 -10.51 -6.10
N ASN A 47 -4.57 -10.14 -4.82
CA ASN A 47 -3.40 -10.43 -3.99
C ASN A 47 -3.52 -11.81 -3.37
N ASN A 48 -2.40 -12.51 -3.14
CA ASN A 48 -2.45 -13.73 -2.33
C ASN A 48 -2.58 -13.42 -0.82
N ILE A 49 -2.18 -12.23 -0.38
CA ILE A 49 -2.42 -11.77 0.99
C ILE A 49 -3.69 -10.92 1.02
N MET A 50 -4.78 -11.54 1.47
CA MET A 50 -6.09 -10.92 1.56
C MET A 50 -6.34 -10.27 2.93
N PRO A 51 -7.24 -9.27 3.01
CA PRO A 51 -7.72 -8.72 4.29
C PRO A 51 -8.21 -9.83 5.24
N PRO A 52 -8.07 -9.68 6.57
CA PRO A 52 -7.67 -8.45 7.27
C PRO A 52 -6.15 -8.26 7.45
N TYR A 53 -5.61 -7.11 7.05
CA TYR A 53 -4.20 -6.74 7.27
C TYR A 53 -3.97 -5.25 7.58
N CYS A 54 -2.84 -4.96 8.24
CA CYS A 54 -2.34 -3.61 8.49
C CYS A 54 -0.94 -3.49 7.91
N ILE A 55 -0.73 -2.44 7.11
CA ILE A 55 0.58 -2.03 6.64
C ILE A 55 1.17 -1.06 7.67
N ASP A 56 2.31 -1.44 8.25
CA ASP A 56 3.13 -0.59 9.11
C ASP A 56 4.33 -0.09 8.28
N LEU A 57 4.23 1.14 7.77
CA LEU A 57 5.21 1.79 6.92
C LEU A 57 6.23 2.57 7.76
N SER A 58 7.51 2.21 7.63
CA SER A 58 8.63 3.02 8.11
C SER A 58 9.14 3.94 7.00
N VAL A 59 9.33 5.22 7.31
CA VAL A 59 9.80 6.23 6.35
C VAL A 59 11.17 6.76 6.77
N GLY A 60 12.10 6.83 5.81
CA GLY A 60 13.42 7.42 6.00
C GLY A 60 13.39 8.95 6.08
N THR A 61 14.52 9.56 6.41
CA THR A 61 14.65 11.02 6.56
C THR A 61 14.59 11.80 5.24
N ASN A 62 14.92 11.14 4.13
CA ASN A 62 14.98 11.77 2.80
C ASN A 62 14.02 11.07 1.84
N LEU A 63 12.72 11.32 2.01
CA LEU A 63 11.69 10.82 1.10
C LEU A 63 11.58 11.71 -0.14
N SER A 64 11.55 11.12 -1.33
CA SER A 64 11.35 11.91 -2.55
C SER A 64 9.98 12.59 -2.56
N THR A 65 9.89 13.79 -3.15
CA THR A 65 8.65 14.59 -3.18
C THR A 65 7.48 13.79 -3.78
N SER A 66 7.75 12.99 -4.82
CA SER A 66 6.73 12.18 -5.48
C SER A 66 6.19 11.06 -4.59
N VAL A 67 7.06 10.37 -3.83
CA VAL A 67 6.61 9.34 -2.88
C VAL A 67 5.89 9.98 -1.71
N ALA A 68 6.41 11.10 -1.18
CA ALA A 68 5.76 11.85 -0.11
C ALA A 68 4.34 12.31 -0.48
N ALA A 69 4.13 12.76 -1.72
CA ALA A 69 2.82 13.14 -2.23
C ALA A 69 1.87 11.95 -2.46
N LEU A 70 2.40 10.74 -2.64
CA LEU A 70 1.61 9.52 -2.85
C LEU A 70 1.08 8.93 -1.54
N LEU A 71 1.87 8.95 -0.46
CA LEU A 71 1.49 8.36 0.83
C LEU A 71 0.10 8.76 1.36
N PRO A 72 -0.28 10.06 1.41
CA PRO A 72 -1.62 10.43 1.89
C PRO A 72 -2.74 9.90 0.98
N ARG A 73 -2.48 9.73 -0.33
CA ARG A 73 -3.46 9.19 -1.28
C ARG A 73 -3.66 7.68 -1.08
N VAL A 74 -2.58 6.95 -0.85
CA VAL A 74 -2.64 5.52 -0.49
C VAL A 74 -3.35 5.33 0.84
N LYS A 75 -3.03 6.16 1.84
CA LYS A 75 -3.72 6.12 3.12
C LYS A 75 -5.24 6.35 2.97
N ALA A 76 -5.63 7.35 2.18
CA ALA A 76 -7.04 7.64 1.90
C ALA A 76 -7.74 6.44 1.25
N LEU A 77 -7.12 5.75 0.28
CA LEU A 77 -7.71 4.53 -0.31
C LEU A 77 -7.99 3.43 0.73
N PHE A 78 -7.07 3.23 1.67
CA PHE A 78 -7.27 2.24 2.75
C PHE A 78 -8.40 2.66 3.70
N GLU A 79 -8.50 3.95 4.02
CA GLU A 79 -9.58 4.51 4.83
C GLU A 79 -10.93 4.35 4.12
N GLU A 80 -10.99 4.65 2.82
CA GLU A 80 -12.16 4.47 1.96
C GLU A 80 -12.60 3.00 1.88
N ALA A 81 -11.68 2.06 1.64
CA ALA A 81 -11.99 0.63 1.60
C ALA A 81 -12.56 0.13 2.94
N ARG A 82 -12.03 0.65 4.06
CA ARG A 82 -12.52 0.32 5.40
C ARG A 82 -13.91 0.90 5.68
N GLU A 83 -14.15 2.14 5.29
CA GLU A 83 -15.36 2.87 5.65
C GLU A 83 -16.53 2.58 4.70
N GLN A 84 -16.26 2.43 3.41
CA GLN A 84 -17.30 2.26 2.38
C GLN A 84 -17.54 0.79 2.06
N GLU A 85 -16.47 0.02 1.84
CA GLU A 85 -16.56 -1.40 1.47
C GLU A 85 -16.52 -2.34 2.69
N GLN A 86 -16.37 -1.79 3.91
CA GLN A 86 -16.29 -2.55 5.17
C GLN A 86 -15.14 -3.58 5.18
N ILE A 87 -14.07 -3.31 4.43
CA ILE A 87 -12.88 -4.16 4.35
C ILE A 87 -11.93 -3.84 5.50
N GLU A 88 -11.57 -4.84 6.29
CA GLU A 88 -10.69 -4.67 7.46
C GLU A 88 -9.20 -4.48 7.06
N VAL A 89 -8.86 -3.29 6.56
CA VAL A 89 -7.48 -2.88 6.23
C VAL A 89 -7.07 -1.59 6.92
N GLU A 90 -5.77 -1.45 7.19
CA GLU A 90 -5.17 -0.23 7.75
C GLU A 90 -3.83 0.10 7.09
N PHE A 91 -3.53 1.40 6.96
CA PHE A 91 -2.24 1.90 6.50
C PHE A 91 -1.68 2.93 7.49
N LYS A 92 -0.58 2.58 8.15
CA LYS A 92 0.05 3.40 9.21
C LYS A 92 1.44 3.83 8.79
N VAL A 93 1.67 5.13 8.80
CA VAL A 93 3.00 5.73 8.61
C VAL A 93 3.60 5.99 9.99
N ARG A 94 4.83 5.50 10.23
CA ARG A 94 5.57 5.66 11.47
C ARG A 94 6.76 6.59 11.31
#